data_AF-A0A1M4S6C5-F1
#
_entry.id   AF-A0A1M4S6C5-F1
#
_cell.length_a   1.000
_cell.length_b   1.000
_cell.length_c   1.000
_cell.angle_alpha   90.00
_cell.angle_beta   90.00
_cell.angle_gamma   90.00
#
_symmetry.space_group_name_H-M   'P 1'
#
loop_
_entity.id
_entity.type
_entity.pdbx_description
1 polymer ?
#
loop_
_entity_poly.entity_id
_entity_poly.type
_entity_poly.pdbx_seq_one_letter_code
_entity_poly.pdbx_strand_id
1 'polypeptide(L)'
;MSTLWTPSGEHEPKNSKNIKEDPIDPSKEEELEAQQRLEDIREQLAQADVRELIANHCYGLFELAAIYLSQSPPKLEEATVAIDALNGVVTALKGRLGPNEHTITEGLHQLRLAFVQVSVLKDRDSEAAGGRSEPSEKDPSS
;
A
#
# COMPACT_ATOMS: atom_id res chain seq x y z
N MET A 1 -37.36 58.66 -21.99
CA MET A 1 -37.30 60.12 -21.80
C MET A 1 -36.03 60.42 -21.04
N SER A 2 -35.14 61.18 -21.65
CA SER A 2 -33.76 61.47 -21.25
C SER A 2 -33.64 62.29 -19.95
N THR A 3 -32.69 61.98 -19.08
CA THR A 3 -32.03 62.94 -18.18
C THR A 3 -30.60 62.42 -17.95
N LEU A 4 -29.62 62.97 -18.68
CA LEU A 4 -28.81 64.15 -18.32
C LEU A 4 -27.40 63.68 -17.94
N TRP A 5 -26.60 63.41 -18.96
CA TRP A 5 -25.14 63.39 -18.83
C TRP A 5 -24.65 64.85 -18.79
N THR A 6 -24.11 65.29 -17.66
CA THR A 6 -23.36 66.56 -17.59
C THR A 6 -21.89 66.30 -17.96
N PRO A 7 -21.38 66.87 -19.06
CA PRO A 7 -19.98 66.76 -19.43
C PRO A 7 -19.19 67.84 -18.71
N SER A 8 -18.74 67.57 -17.49
CA SER A 8 -17.59 68.25 -16.88
C SER A 8 -17.13 67.42 -15.68
N GLY A 9 -15.83 67.16 -15.62
CA GLY A 9 -15.24 66.30 -14.60
C GLY A 9 -15.40 66.87 -13.20
N GLU A 10 -15.69 65.99 -12.26
CA GLU A 10 -15.05 65.85 -10.94
C GLU A 10 -15.86 64.87 -10.07
N HIS A 11 -15.42 63.63 -10.02
CA HIS A 11 -15.64 62.78 -8.85
C HIS A 11 -14.28 62.18 -8.48
N GLU A 12 -13.63 62.74 -7.46
CA GLU A 12 -12.52 62.08 -6.78
C GLU A 12 -13.04 60.81 -6.11
N PRO A 13 -12.52 59.61 -6.42
CA PRO A 13 -12.78 58.47 -5.57
C PRO A 13 -12.00 58.66 -4.27
N LYS A 14 -12.73 58.99 -3.20
CA LYS A 14 -12.23 58.85 -1.82
C LYS A 14 -11.77 57.41 -1.64
N ASN A 15 -10.47 57.30 -1.39
CA ASN A 15 -9.69 56.16 -0.92
C ASN A 15 -10.53 55.14 -0.11
N SER A 16 -11.20 54.21 -0.79
CA SER A 16 -11.53 52.92 -0.22
C SER A 16 -10.29 52.07 -0.39
N LYS A 17 -9.65 51.73 0.73
CA LYS A 17 -8.66 50.65 0.78
C LYS A 17 -9.33 49.42 0.18
N ASN A 18 -9.05 49.19 -1.09
CA ASN A 18 -9.48 48.02 -1.81
C ASN A 18 -8.68 46.87 -1.18
N ILE A 19 -9.31 46.18 -0.22
CA ILE A 19 -8.88 44.84 0.16
C ILE A 19 -8.98 44.07 -1.15
N LYS A 20 -7.83 43.84 -1.78
CA LYS A 20 -7.75 42.88 -2.87
C LYS A 20 -8.08 41.55 -2.21
N GLU A 21 -9.34 41.16 -2.27
CA GLU A 21 -9.70 39.75 -2.18
C GLU A 21 -8.98 39.13 -3.37
N ASP A 22 -7.81 38.54 -3.10
CA ASP A 22 -7.12 37.75 -4.12
C ASP A 22 -8.14 36.73 -4.65
N PRO A 23 -8.29 36.60 -5.98
CA PRO A 23 -9.18 35.60 -6.55
C PRO A 23 -8.84 34.25 -5.91
N ILE A 24 -9.86 33.56 -5.40
CA ILE A 24 -9.72 32.18 -4.91
C ILE A 24 -9.14 31.40 -6.09
N ASP A 25 -7.84 31.11 -6.00
CA ASP A 25 -7.14 30.27 -6.94
C ASP A 25 -7.67 28.86 -6.67
N PRO A 26 -8.42 28.24 -7.59
CA PRO A 26 -9.03 26.94 -7.37
C PRO A 26 -7.98 25.88 -6.97
N SER A 27 -6.72 26.06 -7.39
CA SER A 27 -5.60 25.22 -6.96
C SER A 27 -5.32 25.32 -5.45
N LYS A 28 -5.48 26.50 -4.84
CA LYS A 28 -5.24 26.71 -3.40
C LYS A 28 -6.37 26.16 -2.54
N GLU A 29 -7.60 26.23 -3.02
CA GLU A 29 -8.76 25.67 -2.32
C GLU A 29 -8.68 24.13 -2.31
N GLU A 30 -8.34 23.51 -3.45
CA GLU A 30 -8.08 22.07 -3.55
C GLU A 30 -6.91 21.61 -2.64
N GLU A 31 -5.84 22.40 -2.56
CA GLU A 31 -4.72 22.14 -1.65
C GLU A 31 -5.13 22.21 -0.18
N LEU A 32 -5.94 23.21 0.21
CA LEU A 32 -6.47 23.35 1.56
C LEU A 32 -7.38 22.18 1.95
N GLU A 33 -8.28 21.78 1.06
CA GLU A 33 -9.15 20.61 1.28
C GLU A 33 -8.36 19.30 1.39
N ALA A 34 -7.31 19.12 0.58
CA ALA A 34 -6.43 17.97 0.69
C ALA A 34 -5.68 17.95 2.03
N GLN A 35 -5.23 19.11 2.52
CA GLN A 35 -4.58 19.23 3.83
C GLN A 35 -5.54 18.88 4.96
N GLN A 36 -6.75 19.42 4.95
CA GLN A 36 -7.79 19.13 5.96
C GLN A 36 -8.10 17.62 6.01
N ARG A 37 -8.27 16.97 4.85
CA ARG A 37 -8.49 15.51 4.80
C ARG A 37 -7.34 14.70 5.40
N LEU A 38 -6.09 15.14 5.22
CA LEU A 38 -4.93 14.48 5.82
C LEU A 38 -4.88 14.69 7.34
N GLU A 39 -5.28 15.86 7.83
CA GLU A 39 -5.41 16.14 9.26
C GLU A 39 -6.49 15.27 9.90
N ASP A 40 -7.66 15.17 9.28
CA ASP A 40 -8.75 14.31 9.74
C ASP A 40 -8.31 12.84 9.85
N ILE A 41 -7.60 12.32 8.84
CA ILE A 41 -7.06 10.96 8.86
C ILE A 41 -6.05 10.79 10.00
N ARG A 42 -5.18 11.78 10.22
CA ARG A 42 -4.19 11.74 11.32
C ARG A 42 -4.88 11.72 12.68
N GLU A 43 -5.92 12.53 12.88
CA GLU A 43 -6.70 12.54 14.11
C GLU A 43 -7.39 11.20 14.36
N GLN A 44 -7.99 10.62 13.33
CA GLN A 44 -8.59 9.28 13.42
C GLN A 44 -7.57 8.21 13.80
N LEU A 45 -6.39 8.23 13.19
CA LEU A 45 -5.30 7.30 13.51
C LEU A 45 -4.78 7.48 14.94
N ALA A 46 -4.75 8.72 15.45
CA ALA A 46 -4.34 9.00 16.83
C ALA A 46 -5.33 8.47 17.87
N GLN A 47 -6.60 8.29 17.50
CA GLN A 47 -7.65 7.76 18.38
C GLN A 47 -7.79 6.23 18.32
N ALA A 48 -7.33 5.60 17.25
CA ALA A 48 -7.42 4.15 17.06
C ALA A 48 -6.51 3.37 18.03
N ASP A 49 -6.92 2.16 18.43
CA ASP A 49 -6.03 1.27 19.19
C ASP A 49 -4.90 0.81 18.27
N VAL A 50 -3.67 1.19 18.65
CA VAL A 50 -2.44 0.79 17.95
C VAL A 50 -2.36 -0.73 17.76
N ARG A 51 -2.89 -1.53 18.70
CA ARG A 51 -2.86 -3.00 18.59
C ARG A 51 -3.76 -3.51 17.47
N GLU A 52 -4.92 -2.90 17.28
CA GLU A 52 -5.83 -3.25 16.17
C GLU A 52 -5.24 -2.82 14.82
N LEU A 53 -4.63 -1.63 14.75
CA LEU A 53 -3.94 -1.18 13.55
C LEU A 53 -2.77 -2.10 13.17
N ILE A 54 -1.94 -2.46 14.15
CA ILE A 54 -0.82 -3.39 13.92
C ILE A 54 -1.33 -4.79 13.53
N ALA A 55 -2.43 -5.27 14.13
CA ALA A 55 -3.06 -6.51 13.71
C ALA A 55 -3.51 -6.45 12.24
N ASN A 56 -4.14 -5.35 11.83
CA ASN A 56 -4.51 -5.12 10.43
C ASN A 56 -3.29 -5.16 9.49
N HIS A 57 -2.17 -4.54 9.87
CA HIS A 57 -0.93 -4.65 9.10
C HIS A 57 -0.37 -6.08 9.05
N CYS A 58 -0.48 -6.85 10.13
CA CYS A 58 -0.08 -8.26 10.14
C CYS A 58 -0.91 -9.10 9.17
N TYR A 59 -2.22 -8.86 9.09
CA TYR A 59 -3.09 -9.51 8.10
C TYR A 59 -2.69 -9.12 6.67
N GLY A 60 -2.36 -7.85 6.42
CA GLY A 60 -1.84 -7.43 5.11
C GLY A 60 -0.52 -8.12 4.72
N LEU A 61 0.41 -8.32 5.67
CA LEU A 61 1.65 -9.07 5.42
C LEU A 61 1.37 -10.55 5.12
N PHE A 62 0.43 -11.15 5.84
CA PHE A 62 -0.02 -12.52 5.58
C PHE A 62 -0.62 -12.66 4.18
N GLU A 63 -1.55 -11.78 3.80
CA GLU A 63 -2.19 -11.79 2.48
C GLU A 63 -1.17 -11.60 1.37
N LEU A 64 -0.22 -10.67 1.55
CA LEU A 64 0.83 -10.41 0.57
C LEU A 64 1.70 -11.64 0.33
N ALA A 65 2.13 -12.32 1.39
CA ALA A 65 2.88 -13.56 1.28
C ALA A 65 2.06 -14.67 0.61
N ALA A 66 0.77 -14.81 0.94
CA ALA A 66 -0.12 -15.79 0.32
C ALA A 66 -0.28 -15.54 -1.19
N ILE A 67 -0.44 -14.28 -1.62
CA ILE A 67 -0.52 -13.89 -3.04
C ILE A 67 0.76 -14.27 -3.80
N TYR A 68 1.94 -14.07 -3.22
CA TYR A 68 3.20 -14.44 -3.86
C TYR A 68 3.38 -15.96 -3.96
N LEU A 69 2.95 -16.69 -2.93
CA LEU A 69 2.96 -18.16 -2.93
C LEU A 69 1.97 -18.76 -3.93
N SER A 70 0.82 -18.11 -4.17
CA SER A 70 -0.20 -18.61 -5.09
C SER A 70 0.08 -18.32 -6.58
N GLN A 71 1.13 -17.58 -6.89
CA GLN A 71 1.50 -17.28 -8.28
C GLN A 71 2.03 -18.50 -9.02
N SER A 72 1.99 -18.45 -10.35
CA SER A 72 2.49 -19.51 -11.25
C SER A 72 3.42 -18.88 -12.30
N PRO A 73 4.75 -18.99 -12.16
CA PRO A 73 5.47 -19.67 -11.08
C PRO A 73 5.41 -18.91 -9.74
N PRO A 74 5.56 -19.60 -8.59
CA PRO A 74 5.51 -18.96 -7.28
C PRO A 74 6.73 -18.05 -7.05
N LYS A 75 6.46 -16.90 -6.45
CA LYS A 75 7.43 -15.83 -6.15
C LYS A 75 8.00 -16.01 -4.73
N LEU A 76 8.91 -16.97 -4.59
CA LEU A 76 9.43 -17.37 -3.28
C LEU A 76 10.27 -16.29 -2.58
N GLU A 77 11.04 -15.50 -3.31
CA GLU A 77 11.86 -14.44 -2.71
C GLU A 77 10.98 -13.33 -2.13
N GLU A 78 9.98 -12.88 -2.88
CA GLU A 78 9.02 -11.88 -2.43
C GLU A 78 8.11 -12.39 -1.32
N ALA A 79 7.68 -13.66 -1.40
CA ALA A 79 6.97 -14.30 -0.29
C ALA A 79 7.82 -14.25 0.98
N THR A 80 9.10 -14.66 0.92
CA THR A 80 10.04 -14.69 2.05
C THR A 80 10.11 -13.34 2.76
N VAL A 81 10.25 -12.23 2.02
CA VAL A 81 10.29 -10.89 2.60
C VAL A 81 9.03 -10.60 3.44
N ALA A 82 7.85 -10.96 2.95
CA ALA A 82 6.60 -10.78 3.69
C ALA A 82 6.48 -11.72 4.90
N ILE A 83 6.93 -12.98 4.81
CA ILE A 83 6.97 -13.92 5.95
C ILE A 83 7.88 -13.37 7.05
N ASP A 84 9.06 -12.89 6.68
CA ASP A 84 10.07 -12.41 7.61
C ASP A 84 9.63 -11.11 8.29
N ALA A 85 8.99 -10.20 7.56
CA ALA A 85 8.37 -9.01 8.12
C ALA A 85 7.32 -9.37 9.18
N LEU A 86 6.41 -10.31 8.85
CA LEU A 86 5.39 -10.77 9.80
C LEU A 86 6.03 -11.44 11.04
N ASN A 87 7.04 -12.29 10.82
CA ASN A 87 7.79 -12.90 11.90
C ASN A 87 8.49 -11.88 12.81
N GLY A 88 9.06 -10.82 12.23
CA GLY A 88 9.68 -9.74 12.97
C GLY A 88 8.70 -9.08 13.93
N VAL A 89 7.49 -8.77 13.46
CA VAL A 89 6.42 -8.20 14.28
C VAL A 89 6.00 -9.16 15.40
N VAL A 90 5.68 -10.41 15.07
CA VAL A 90 5.24 -11.43 16.05
C VAL A 90 6.30 -11.68 17.13
N THR A 91 7.57 -11.75 16.74
CA THR A 91 8.68 -11.97 17.67
C THR A 91 8.90 -10.76 18.58
N ALA A 92 8.95 -9.56 18.01
CA ALA A 92 9.24 -8.34 18.76
C ALA A 92 8.10 -7.90 19.69
N LEU A 93 6.84 -8.22 19.33
CA LEU A 93 5.64 -7.79 20.06
C LEU A 93 4.94 -8.92 20.83
N LYS A 94 5.65 -10.02 21.11
CA LYS A 94 5.11 -11.12 21.93
C LYS A 94 4.53 -10.61 23.26
N GLY A 95 3.31 -11.02 23.58
CA GLY A 95 2.52 -10.58 24.74
C GLY A 95 1.95 -9.17 24.64
N ARG A 96 2.14 -8.47 23.51
CA ARG A 96 1.77 -7.05 23.32
C ARG A 96 0.87 -6.81 22.11
N LEU A 97 0.54 -7.85 21.33
CA LEU A 97 -0.34 -7.74 20.15
C LEU A 97 -1.83 -7.70 20.50
N GLY A 98 -2.18 -7.87 21.79
CA GLY A 98 -3.56 -7.80 22.25
C GLY A 98 -4.37 -9.03 21.84
N PRO A 99 -5.69 -8.89 21.63
CA PRO A 99 -6.59 -10.04 21.42
C PRO A 99 -6.26 -10.89 20.19
N ASN A 100 -5.65 -10.31 19.16
CA ASN A 100 -5.35 -10.98 17.89
C ASN A 100 -4.05 -11.79 17.91
N GLU A 101 -3.26 -11.75 18.99
CA GLU A 101 -1.91 -12.32 19.04
C GLU A 101 -1.87 -13.80 18.63
N HIS A 102 -2.79 -14.59 19.19
CA HIS A 102 -2.88 -16.03 18.88
C HIS A 102 -3.19 -16.26 17.40
N THR A 103 -4.19 -15.55 16.86
CA THR A 103 -4.59 -15.66 15.45
C THR A 103 -3.45 -15.29 14.50
N ILE A 104 -2.74 -14.19 14.78
CA ILE A 104 -1.60 -13.75 13.96
C ILE A 104 -0.45 -14.77 14.01
N THR A 105 -0.15 -15.29 15.21
CA THR A 105 0.92 -16.28 15.39
C THR A 105 0.60 -17.58 14.64
N GLU A 106 -0.65 -18.04 14.71
CA GLU A 106 -1.12 -19.22 13.99
C GLU A 106 -1.08 -18.99 12.47
N GLY A 107 -1.52 -17.82 11.98
CA GLY A 107 -1.42 -17.45 10.57
C GLY A 107 0.02 -17.51 10.05
N LEU A 108 0.98 -16.99 10.81
CA LEU A 108 2.41 -17.09 10.46
C LEU A 108 2.88 -18.55 10.38
N HIS A 109 2.42 -19.42 11.28
CA HIS A 109 2.76 -20.84 11.23
C HIS A 109 2.24 -21.51 9.96
N GLN A 110 0.97 -21.30 9.63
CA GLN A 110 0.33 -21.83 8.42
C GLN A 110 1.06 -21.35 7.16
N LEU A 111 1.44 -20.08 7.14
CA LEU A 111 2.11 -19.48 5.99
C LEU A 111 3.51 -20.07 5.74
N ARG A 112 4.25 -20.37 6.82
CA ARG A 112 5.54 -21.09 6.71
C ARG A 112 5.39 -22.51 6.19
N LEU A 113 4.34 -23.23 6.62
CA LEU A 113 4.05 -24.57 6.10
C LEU A 113 3.73 -24.51 4.60
N ALA A 114 2.91 -23.54 4.19
CA ALA A 114 2.58 -23.33 2.78
C ALA A 114 3.84 -23.00 1.96
N PHE A 115 4.73 -22.14 2.46
CA PHE A 115 6.00 -21.83 1.80
C PHE A 115 6.82 -23.08 1.52
N VAL A 116 7.07 -23.92 2.54
CA VAL A 116 7.86 -25.15 2.37
C VAL A 116 7.23 -26.09 1.35
N GLN A 117 5.90 -26.27 1.40
CA GLN A 117 5.19 -27.12 0.43
C GLN A 117 5.37 -26.60 -1.00
N VAL A 118 5.21 -25.29 -1.21
CA VAL A 118 5.36 -24.66 -2.54
C VAL A 118 6.80 -24.70 -3.03
N SER A 119 7.80 -24.50 -2.16
CA SER A 119 9.22 -24.63 -2.51
C SER A 119 9.55 -26.03 -3.02
N VAL A 120 9.11 -27.07 -2.30
CA VAL A 120 9.33 -28.46 -2.72
C VAL A 120 8.67 -28.77 -4.07
N LEU A 121 7.46 -28.25 -4.31
CA LEU A 121 6.78 -28.43 -5.61
C LEU A 121 7.55 -27.73 -6.75
N LYS A 122 8.00 -26.50 -6.55
CA LYS A 122 8.78 -25.73 -7.53
C LYS A 122 10.10 -26.43 -7.89
N ASP A 123 10.79 -26.99 -6.90
CA ASP A 123 12.04 -27.72 -7.12
C ASP A 123 11.80 -28.98 -7.95
N ARG A 124 10.74 -29.74 -7.65
CA ARG A 124 10.35 -30.94 -8.42
C ARG A 124 9.98 -30.62 -9.86
N ASP A 125 9.25 -29.52 -10.10
CA ASP A 125 8.91 -29.07 -11.45
C ASP A 125 10.16 -28.65 -12.24
N SER A 126 11.14 -28.05 -11.56
CA SER A 126 12.44 -27.67 -12.14
C SER A 126 13.28 -28.90 -12.51
N GLU A 127 13.33 -29.92 -11.65
CA GLU A 127 14.00 -31.20 -11.95
C GLU A 127 13.34 -31.94 -13.11
N ALA A 128 12.00 -31.99 -13.17
CA ALA A 128 11.26 -32.63 -14.25
C ALA A 128 11.44 -31.93 -15.60
N ALA A 129 11.67 -30.61 -15.60
CA ALA A 129 12.01 -29.84 -16.79
C ALA A 129 13.46 -30.08 -17.26
N GLY A 130 14.42 -30.19 -16.33
CA GLY A 130 15.83 -30.45 -16.63
C GLY A 130 16.15 -31.89 -17.06
N GLY A 131 15.40 -32.88 -16.55
CA GLY A 131 15.59 -34.30 -16.89
C GLY A 131 15.05 -34.72 -18.27
N ARG A 132 14.38 -33.82 -19.00
CA ARG A 132 13.76 -34.13 -20.31
C ARG A 132 14.66 -33.79 -21.51
N SER A 133 15.88 -33.31 -21.27
CA SER A 133 16.92 -33.04 -22.29
C SER A 133 17.93 -34.19 -22.40
N GLU A 134 17.91 -34.86 -23.55
CA GLU A 134 18.77 -35.94 -24.11
C GLU A 134 18.44 -37.41 -23.75
N PRO A 135 18.26 -38.21 -24.81
CA PRO A 135 19.38 -38.98 -25.35
C PRO A 135 19.70 -38.56 -26.80
N SER A 136 20.95 -38.10 -27.03
CA SER A 136 21.49 -37.97 -28.38
C SER A 136 21.60 -39.37 -29.00
N GLU A 137 20.76 -39.62 -29.99
CA GLU A 137 20.78 -40.79 -30.85
C GLU A 137 22.14 -40.85 -31.57
N LYS A 138 23.06 -41.68 -31.06
CA LYS A 138 24.27 -42.03 -31.80
C LYS A 138 23.88 -43.02 -32.88
N ASP A 139 23.68 -42.52 -34.09
CA ASP A 139 23.58 -43.35 -35.29
C ASP A 139 24.83 -44.24 -35.41
N PRO A 140 24.69 -45.58 -35.50
CA PRO A 140 25.81 -46.44 -35.80
C PRO A 140 26.13 -46.29 -37.30
N SER A 141 27.30 -45.73 -37.61
CA SER A 141 27.84 -45.67 -38.96
C SER A 141 27.84 -47.06 -39.61
N SER A 142 27.31 -47.15 -40.83
CA SER A 142 27.50 -48.25 -41.78
C SER A 142 27.90 -47.68 -43.13
#